data_AF-A0A1F6YS09-F1
#
_entry.id   AF-A0A1F6YS09-F1
#
_cell.length_a   1.000
_cell.length_b   1.000
_cell.length_c   1.000
_cell.angle_alpha   90.00
_cell.angle_beta   90.00
_cell.angle_gamma   90.00
#
_symmetry.space_group_name_H-M   'P 1'
#
loop_
_entity.id
_entity.type
_entity.pdbx_description
1 polymer ?
#
loop_
_entity_poly.entity_id
_entity_poly.type
_entity_poly.pdbx_seq_one_letter_code
_entity_poly.pdbx_strand_id
1 'polypeptide(L)'
;MEEKSNKTVWIIVGVVILVILGYLMYLDLRSTDEETTTIVTDFADCARAGFPVTDGTPRECTTPNGSVYKEVTTNNPETIPENTEDPNFEEPIGK
;
A
#
# COMPACT_ATOMS: atom_id res chain seq x y z
N MET A 1 37.74 -6.19 -52.40
CA MET A 1 36.37 -5.63 -52.30
C MET A 1 36.24 -5.09 -50.88
N GLU A 2 36.61 -3.83 -50.58
CA GLU A 2 37.09 -3.57 -49.20
C GLU A 2 36.87 -2.21 -48.55
N GLU A 3 35.91 -1.39 -49.00
CA GLU A 3 35.63 -0.10 -48.31
C GLU A 3 34.22 0.01 -47.71
N LYS A 4 33.29 -0.88 -48.06
CA LYS A 4 31.87 -0.75 -47.64
C LYS A 4 31.58 -1.27 -46.22
N SER A 5 32.46 -2.07 -45.62
CA SER A 5 32.15 -2.76 -44.35
C SER A 5 32.15 -1.83 -43.13
N ASN A 6 32.93 -0.75 -43.12
CA ASN A 6 33.05 0.14 -41.96
C ASN A 6 31.74 0.91 -41.65
N LYS A 7 31.06 1.43 -42.67
CA LYS A 7 29.80 2.14 -42.53
C LYS A 7 28.68 1.20 -42.09
N THR A 8 28.63 0.01 -42.65
CA THR A 8 27.67 -1.02 -42.25
C THR A 8 27.90 -1.46 -40.80
N VAL A 9 29.15 -1.63 -40.37
CA VAL A 9 29.49 -1.94 -38.97
C VAL A 9 29.04 -0.81 -38.02
N TRP A 10 29.29 0.45 -38.38
CA TRP A 10 28.84 1.59 -37.57
C TRP A 10 27.32 1.70 -37.46
N ILE A 11 26.59 1.38 -38.54
CA ILE A 11 25.13 1.33 -38.53
C ILE A 11 24.65 0.23 -37.58
N ILE A 12 25.23 -0.97 -37.65
CA ILE A 12 24.86 -2.09 -36.78
C ILE A 12 25.14 -1.75 -35.32
N VAL A 13 26.30 -1.17 -35.02
CA VAL A 13 26.65 -0.73 -33.65
C VAL A 13 25.64 0.31 -33.14
N GLY A 14 25.26 1.28 -33.95
CA GLY A 14 24.25 2.27 -33.59
C GLY A 14 22.89 1.65 -33.28
N VAL A 15 22.46 0.67 -34.09
CA VAL A 15 21.19 -0.06 -33.85
C VAL A 15 21.26 -0.87 -32.56
N VAL A 16 22.36 -1.58 -32.31
CA VAL A 16 22.53 -2.37 -31.07
C VAL A 16 22.50 -1.46 -29.84
N ILE A 17 23.17 -0.31 -29.89
CA ILE A 17 23.15 0.67 -28.80
C ILE A 17 21.72 1.19 -28.55
N LEU A 18 20.96 1.50 -29.61
CA LEU A 18 19.57 1.93 -29.49
C LEU A 18 18.68 0.85 -28.85
N VAL A 19 18.86 -0.42 -29.24
CA VAL A 19 18.11 -1.54 -28.66
C VAL A 19 18.44 -1.72 -27.18
N ILE A 20 19.73 -1.62 -26.81
CA ILE A 20 20.16 -1.71 -25.41
C ILE A 20 19.59 -0.55 -24.59
N LEU A 21 19.70 0.69 -25.06
CA LEU A 21 19.13 1.87 -24.39
C LEU A 21 17.61 1.75 -24.24
N GLY A 22 16.91 1.32 -25.29
CA GLY A 22 15.46 1.08 -25.24
C GLY A 22 15.09 -0.01 -24.25
N TYR A 23 15.87 -1.10 -24.21
CA TYR A 23 15.66 -2.21 -23.27
C TYR A 23 15.91 -1.77 -21.81
N LEU A 24 16.97 -0.98 -21.56
CA LEU A 24 17.26 -0.46 -20.23
C LEU A 24 16.16 0.50 -19.74
N MET A 25 15.71 1.44 -20.58
CA MET A 25 14.57 2.30 -20.23
C MET A 25 13.30 1.49 -20.01
N TYR A 26 13.05 0.45 -20.82
CA TYR A 26 11.90 -0.43 -20.65
C TYR A 26 11.93 -1.17 -19.31
N LEU A 27 13.10 -1.61 -18.85
CA LEU A 27 13.26 -2.22 -17.53
C LEU A 27 13.06 -1.19 -16.41
N ASP A 28 13.61 0.01 -16.52
CA ASP A 28 13.47 1.08 -15.52
C ASP A 28 12.00 1.46 -15.31
N LEU A 29 11.23 1.59 -16.40
CA LEU A 29 9.78 1.81 -16.33
C LEU A 29 9.03 0.63 -15.68
N ARG A 30 9.47 -0.61 -15.94
CA ARG A 30 8.86 -1.82 -15.35
C ARG A 30 9.18 -2.03 -13.87
N SER A 31 10.28 -1.46 -13.36
CA SER A 31 10.69 -1.60 -11.96
C SER A 31 9.81 -0.83 -10.97
N THR A 32 8.77 -0.12 -11.45
CA THR A 32 7.83 0.61 -10.58
C THR A 32 6.60 -0.23 -10.16
N ASP A 33 6.43 -1.43 -10.74
CA ASP A 33 5.32 -2.35 -10.43
C ASP A 33 5.72 -3.47 -9.46
N GLU A 34 6.80 -3.30 -8.71
CA GLU A 34 6.98 -4.04 -7.46
C GLU A 34 6.37 -3.22 -6.33
N GLU A 35 5.03 -3.06 -6.39
CA GLU A 35 4.24 -2.99 -5.17
C GLU A 35 4.58 -4.26 -4.41
N THR A 36 5.63 -4.18 -3.60
CA THR A 36 5.89 -5.06 -2.47
C THR A 36 4.63 -5.00 -1.65
N THR A 37 3.69 -5.86 -2.04
CA THR A 37 2.44 -6.13 -1.39
C THR A 37 2.88 -6.77 -0.10
N THR A 38 3.28 -5.93 0.85
CA THR A 38 3.42 -6.32 2.24
C THR A 38 1.99 -6.71 2.54
N ILE A 39 1.70 -8.00 2.47
CA ILE A 39 0.34 -8.53 2.62
C ILE A 39 0.02 -8.33 4.08
N VAL A 40 -0.38 -7.11 4.41
CA VAL A 40 -0.88 -6.75 5.72
C VAL A 40 -2.21 -7.46 5.84
N THR A 41 -2.23 -8.57 6.56
CA THR A 41 -3.48 -9.30 6.86
C THR A 41 -4.12 -8.81 8.15
N ASP A 42 -3.33 -8.17 9.03
CA ASP A 42 -3.71 -7.88 10.41
C ASP A 42 -3.08 -6.59 10.92
N PHE A 43 -3.68 -6.02 11.97
CA PHE A 43 -3.16 -4.83 12.68
C PHE A 43 -1.69 -4.98 13.11
N ALA A 44 -1.30 -6.17 13.58
CA ALA A 44 0.07 -6.43 14.03
C ALA A 44 1.09 -6.36 12.87
N ASP A 45 0.71 -6.81 11.67
CA ASP A 45 1.55 -6.70 10.50
C ASP A 45 1.63 -5.23 10.02
N CYS A 46 0.49 -4.54 10.07
CA CYS A 46 0.40 -3.13 9.71
C CYS A 46 1.28 -2.23 10.60
N ALA A 47 1.22 -2.42 11.92
CA ALA A 47 2.03 -1.67 12.88
C ALA A 47 3.52 -2.01 12.77
N ARG A 48 3.87 -3.28 12.51
CA ARG A 48 5.26 -3.71 12.30
C ARG A 48 5.86 -3.18 11.01
N ALA A 49 5.05 -3.01 9.98
CA ALA A 49 5.45 -2.37 8.73
C ALA A 49 5.69 -0.85 8.88
N GLY A 50 5.37 -0.27 10.04
CA GLY A 50 5.59 1.15 10.34
C GLY A 50 4.54 2.07 9.74
N PHE A 51 3.37 1.53 9.38
CA PHE A 51 2.24 2.31 8.88
C PHE A 51 1.60 3.16 9.99
N PRO A 52 0.92 4.27 9.63
CA PRO A 52 0.27 5.13 10.61
C PRO A 52 -0.79 4.38 11.40
N VAL A 53 -0.61 4.39 12.73
CA VAL A 53 -1.54 3.82 13.70
C VAL A 53 -2.26 4.96 14.42
N THR A 54 -3.58 4.85 14.53
CA THR A 54 -4.41 5.74 15.34
C THR A 54 -4.55 5.17 16.75
N ASP A 55 -4.21 5.96 17.76
CA ASP A 55 -4.32 5.63 19.19
C ASP A 55 -5.77 5.67 19.72
N GLY A 56 -6.71 5.05 19.02
CA GLY A 56 -8.11 4.86 19.45
C GLY A 56 -8.34 3.49 20.10
N THR A 57 -9.49 3.29 20.73
CA THR A 57 -9.97 1.97 21.14
C THR A 57 -11.21 1.63 20.31
N PRO A 58 -11.17 0.66 19.37
CA PRO A 58 -10.02 -0.19 19.03
C PRO A 58 -8.94 0.57 18.23
N ARG A 59 -7.68 0.14 18.38
CA ARG A 59 -6.56 0.73 17.62
C ARG A 59 -6.73 0.40 16.14
N GLU A 60 -6.40 1.37 15.29
CA GLU A 60 -6.58 1.30 13.84
C GLU A 60 -5.25 1.55 13.13
N CYS A 61 -4.95 0.78 12.08
CA CYS A 61 -3.76 0.99 11.27
C CYS A 61 -4.14 1.13 9.79
N THR A 62 -3.66 2.20 9.16
CA THR A 62 -4.03 2.56 7.78
C THR A 62 -2.86 2.31 6.84
N THR A 63 -3.05 1.47 5.83
CA THR A 63 -2.04 1.23 4.81
C THR A 63 -2.04 2.33 3.75
N PRO A 64 -0.95 2.52 2.99
CA PRO A 64 -0.91 3.47 1.86
C PRO A 64 -1.91 3.14 0.75
N ASN A 65 -2.43 1.91 0.71
CA ASN A 65 -3.52 1.49 -0.19
C ASN A 65 -4.91 1.93 0.31
N GLY A 66 -5.00 2.52 1.51
CA GLY A 66 -6.26 2.96 2.11
C GLY A 66 -7.03 1.87 2.86
N SER A 67 -6.46 0.67 3.01
CA SER A 67 -7.03 -0.38 3.84
C SER A 67 -6.80 -0.07 5.32
N VAL A 68 -7.85 -0.21 6.13
CA VAL A 68 -7.79 0.02 7.58
C VAL A 68 -7.95 -1.31 8.32
N TYR A 69 -6.99 -1.64 9.17
CA TYR A 69 -6.98 -2.85 9.99
C TYR A 69 -7.18 -2.46 11.45
N LYS A 70 -8.22 -3.02 12.09
CA LYS A 70 -8.52 -2.81 13.51
C LYS A 70 -7.87 -3.91 14.35
N GLU A 71 -7.43 -3.55 15.55
CA GLU A 71 -6.97 -4.54 16.54
C GLU A 71 -8.16 -5.40 17.02
N VAL A 72 -8.18 -6.68 16.61
CA VAL A 72 -9.16 -7.64 17.11
C VAL A 72 -8.68 -8.16 18.45
N THR A 73 -9.20 -7.61 19.55
CA THR A 73 -9.02 -8.24 20.86
C THR A 73 -9.91 -9.48 20.89
N THR A 74 -9.31 -10.68 20.93
CA THR A 74 -10.00 -11.96 21.11
C THR A 74 -10.61 -12.06 22.52
N ASN A 75 -11.52 -11.16 22.87
CA ASN A 75 -12.35 -11.15 24.07
C ASN A 75 -13.60 -10.28 23.81
N ASN A 76 -14.26 -10.43 22.67
CA ASN A 76 -15.62 -9.88 22.52
C ASN A 76 -16.49 -10.76 21.60
N PRO A 77 -17.29 -11.68 22.14
CA PRO A 77 -18.56 -12.00 21.52
C PRO A 77 -19.46 -10.75 21.60
N GLU A 78 -20.16 -10.44 20.52
CA GLU A 78 -21.18 -9.37 20.44
C GLU A 78 -20.68 -7.93 20.31
N THR A 79 -20.64 -7.47 19.06
CA THR A 79 -21.09 -6.11 18.77
C THR A 79 -22.62 -6.11 18.93
N ILE A 80 -23.11 -5.98 20.16
CA ILE A 80 -24.45 -5.42 20.36
C ILE A 80 -24.32 -3.96 19.90
N PRO A 81 -25.09 -3.47 18.91
CA PRO A 81 -25.21 -2.04 18.75
C PRO A 81 -25.86 -1.50 20.03
N GLU A 82 -25.06 -0.93 20.92
CA GLU A 82 -25.54 -0.08 22.02
C GLU A 82 -26.10 1.21 21.40
N ASN A 83 -27.24 1.08 20.73
CA ASN A 83 -28.25 2.11 20.75
C ASN A 83 -29.14 1.75 21.93
N THR A 84 -28.61 1.92 23.14
CA THR A 84 -29.47 2.09 24.31
C THR A 84 -30.16 3.42 24.10
N GLU A 85 -31.36 3.30 23.53
CA GLU A 85 -32.47 4.21 23.73
C GLU A 85 -32.38 4.75 25.17
N ASP A 86 -32.19 6.06 25.31
CA ASP A 86 -32.31 6.75 26.59
C ASP A 86 -33.74 7.31 26.66
N PRO A 87 -34.75 6.56 27.15
CA PRO A 87 -35.98 7.16 27.58
C PRO A 87 -35.76 7.63 29.02
N ASN A 88 -35.91 8.93 29.22
CA ASN A 88 -36.36 9.52 30.47
C ASN A 88 -35.27 9.81 31.53
N PHE A 89 -34.51 10.89 31.30
CA PHE A 89 -33.98 11.71 32.40
C PHE A 89 -35.08 12.65 32.92
N GLU A 90 -35.94 12.13 33.82
CA GLU A 90 -36.81 12.94 34.67
C GLU A 90 -35.94 13.61 35.75
N GLU A 91 -35.78 14.94 35.66
CA GLU A 91 -35.11 15.76 36.67
C GLU A 91 -35.89 15.74 38.01
N PRO A 92 -35.29 15.39 39.16
CA PRO A 92 -35.91 15.61 40.45
C PRO A 92 -35.85 17.10 40.83
N ILE A 93 -37.03 17.69 40.98
CA ILE A 93 -37.30 18.98 41.61
C ILE A 93 -36.49 19.18 42.91
N GLY A 94 -35.72 20.27 42.97
CA GLY A 94 -34.93 20.61 44.15
C GLY A 94 -34.56 22.09 44.23
N LYS A 95 -35.53 22.95 44.55
CA LYS A 95 -35.31 24.19 45.31
C LYS A 95 -36.60 24.73 45.91
#